data_AF-A0A952V1S2-F1
#
_entry.id   AF-A0A952V1S2-F1
#
_cell.length_a   1.000
_cell.length_b   1.000
_cell.length_c   1.000
_cell.angle_alpha   90.00
_cell.angle_beta   90.00
_cell.angle_gamma   90.00
#
_symmetry.space_group_name_H-M   'P 1'
#
loop_
_entity.id
_entity.type
_entity.pdbx_description
1 polymer ?
#
loop_
_entity_poly.entity_id
_entity_poly.type
_entity_poly.pdbx_seq_one_letter_code
_entity_poly.pdbx_strand_id
1 'polypeptide(L)'
;MYAPGKDDPLPPVDERAVQPETREEMIDGQIVLTEPADDPHAVTNGDLAMLLAAHATASYRAAVDLLTRTDKKNDFAPDASVFPAERDPVTGGRLLERLAFEICDTQSRARITAKAAKLAARGVPRVFCIDVNEFEVLEWSRESNGWRLLSLDGAIEDECLVRPLAIAALLDAIERDNEVARALLTKENPILMQRLASERRAGHRDGIRQGRQEGKRKGIEEGTRKGIEEGTRKGIEEGIRESVRVQCQELGIELSPEREASLTGMDEHALRALIGAIARTRAWPT
;
A
#
# COMPACT_ATOMS: atom_id res chain seq x y z
N MET A 1 27.12 17.95 7.44
CA MET A 1 28.49 18.50 7.60
C MET A 1 28.57 19.18 8.95
N TYR A 2 29.36 18.67 9.90
CA TYR A 2 29.63 19.33 11.18
C TYR A 2 31.14 19.52 11.32
N ALA A 3 31.58 20.78 11.42
CA ALA A 3 32.97 21.14 11.68
C ALA A 3 33.13 21.38 13.20
N PRO A 4 33.97 20.60 13.92
CA PRO A 4 34.13 20.76 15.36
C PRO A 4 34.89 22.04 15.73
N GLY A 5 34.49 22.62 16.87
CA GLY A 5 35.05 23.82 17.48
C GLY A 5 36.53 23.67 17.87
N LYS A 6 37.20 24.82 17.96
CA LYS A 6 38.63 25.02 17.76
C LYS A 6 39.56 24.60 18.92
N ASP A 7 39.04 24.11 20.05
CA ASP A 7 39.87 23.93 21.27
C ASP A 7 39.97 22.51 21.81
N ASP A 8 39.32 21.51 21.19
CA ASP A 8 39.69 20.10 21.31
C ASP A 8 38.98 19.27 20.22
N PRO A 9 39.66 18.80 19.15
CA PRO A 9 38.97 18.06 18.11
C PRO A 9 38.45 16.74 18.68
N LEU A 10 37.13 16.51 18.53
CA LEU A 10 36.53 15.21 18.85
C LEU A 10 37.25 14.11 18.05
N PRO A 11 37.52 12.95 18.67
CA PRO A 11 38.15 11.83 17.95
C PRO A 11 37.26 11.35 16.79
N PRO A 12 37.84 10.73 15.74
CA PRO A 12 37.08 10.04 14.70
C PRO A 12 36.05 9.11 15.30
N VAL A 13 34.88 9.02 14.67
CA VAL A 13 33.72 8.28 15.21
C VAL A 13 34.01 6.78 15.36
N ASP A 14 34.88 6.25 14.52
CA ASP A 14 35.33 4.85 14.48
C ASP A 14 36.71 4.62 15.10
N GLU A 15 37.32 5.64 15.72
CA GLU A 15 38.44 5.41 16.64
C GLU A 15 37.97 4.54 17.80
N ARG A 16 38.79 3.58 18.22
CA ARG A 16 38.44 2.63 19.28
C ARG A 16 39.22 2.93 20.55
N ALA A 17 38.50 3.13 21.66
CA ALA A 17 39.08 3.21 23.01
C ALA A 17 39.02 1.88 23.77
N VAL A 18 38.30 0.92 23.21
CA VAL A 18 38.18 -0.47 23.68
C VAL A 18 38.59 -1.42 22.56
N GLN A 19 38.82 -2.69 22.89
CA GLN A 19 39.12 -3.66 21.85
C GLN A 19 37.86 -3.89 20.98
N PRO A 20 37.90 -3.65 19.67
CA PRO A 20 36.75 -3.92 18.80
C PRO A 20 36.47 -5.43 18.76
N GLU A 21 35.23 -5.79 18.42
CA GLU A 21 34.75 -7.18 18.39
C GLU A 21 34.80 -7.88 19.76
N THR A 22 34.75 -7.09 20.83
CA THR A 22 34.56 -7.55 22.20
C THR A 22 33.30 -6.93 22.79
N ARG A 23 32.97 -7.29 24.03
CA ARG A 23 31.87 -6.69 24.79
C ARG A 23 32.31 -5.50 25.63
N GLU A 24 33.48 -4.93 25.36
CA GLU A 24 33.99 -3.80 26.11
C GLU A 24 33.35 -2.51 25.60
N GLU A 25 32.88 -1.66 26.51
CA GLU A 25 32.53 -0.27 26.29
C GLU A 25 33.43 0.62 27.15
N MET A 26 33.80 1.79 26.67
CA MET A 26 34.42 2.84 27.48
C MET A 26 33.33 3.83 27.90
N ILE A 27 33.09 3.96 29.21
CA ILE A 27 32.13 4.91 29.78
C ILE A 27 32.87 5.77 30.81
N ASP A 28 32.92 7.07 30.58
CA ASP A 28 33.57 8.06 31.46
C ASP A 28 35.03 7.72 31.83
N GLY A 29 35.75 7.08 30.90
CA GLY A 29 37.15 6.68 31.06
C GLY A 29 37.35 5.33 31.76
N GLN A 30 36.28 4.59 32.02
CA GLN A 30 36.32 3.23 32.57
C GLN A 30 35.85 2.21 31.56
N ILE A 31 36.55 1.08 31.49
CA ILE A 31 36.12 -0.07 30.70
C ILE A 31 34.98 -0.78 31.45
N VAL A 32 33.87 -0.95 30.78
CA VAL A 32 32.67 -1.65 31.24
C VAL A 32 32.44 -2.83 30.31
N LEU A 33 32.27 -4.02 30.87
CA LEU A 33 31.90 -5.20 30.09
C LEU A 33 30.37 -5.24 29.94
N THR A 34 29.87 -5.32 28.71
CA THR A 34 28.46 -5.56 28.42
C THR A 34 28.15 -7.04 28.53
N GLU A 35 27.07 -7.36 29.20
CA GLU A 35 26.56 -8.72 29.26
C GLU A 35 25.77 -9.01 27.98
N PRO A 36 25.77 -10.25 27.49
CA PRO A 36 24.89 -10.62 26.39
C PRO A 36 23.43 -10.46 26.79
N ALA A 37 22.59 -10.16 25.80
CA ALA A 37 21.15 -10.13 25.95
C ALA A 37 20.57 -11.54 26.18
N ASP A 38 19.62 -11.65 27.12
CA ASP A 38 18.73 -12.81 27.26
C ASP A 38 17.36 -12.52 26.62
N ASP A 39 16.49 -13.53 26.50
CA ASP A 39 15.07 -13.36 26.17
C ASP A 39 14.37 -12.54 27.28
N PRO A 40 13.62 -11.46 26.98
CA PRO A 40 13.13 -11.02 25.66
C PRO A 40 13.95 -9.91 24.98
N HIS A 41 14.94 -9.34 25.67
CA HIS A 41 15.73 -8.23 25.14
C HIS A 41 16.45 -8.60 23.82
N ALA A 42 16.99 -9.81 23.72
CA ALA A 42 17.65 -10.28 22.49
C ALA A 42 16.70 -10.34 21.28
N VAL A 43 15.44 -10.74 21.50
CA VAL A 43 14.41 -10.78 20.46
C VAL A 43 14.06 -9.36 20.02
N THR A 44 13.88 -8.46 20.98
CA THR A 44 13.55 -7.04 20.72
C THR A 44 14.64 -6.35 19.90
N ASN A 45 15.93 -6.63 20.17
CA ASN A 45 17.05 -6.15 19.36
C ASN A 45 16.97 -6.64 17.91
N GLY A 46 16.71 -7.94 17.69
CA GLY A 46 16.57 -8.51 16.36
C GLY A 46 15.39 -7.90 15.57
N ASP A 47 14.28 -7.70 16.26
CA ASP A 47 13.09 -7.08 15.70
C ASP A 47 13.31 -5.62 15.29
N LEU A 48 13.96 -4.84 16.15
CA LEU A 48 14.33 -3.46 15.87
C LEU A 48 15.28 -3.38 14.67
N ALA A 49 16.27 -4.27 14.61
CA ALA A 49 17.21 -4.35 13.50
C ALA A 49 16.50 -4.61 12.15
N MET A 50 15.57 -5.57 12.13
CA MET A 50 14.76 -5.86 10.94
C MET A 50 13.96 -4.63 10.50
N LEU A 51 13.27 -4.00 11.44
CA LEU A 51 12.40 -2.85 11.18
C LEU A 51 13.20 -1.66 10.61
N LEU A 52 14.34 -1.32 11.23
CA LEU A 52 15.20 -0.24 10.78
C LEU A 52 15.85 -0.55 9.42
N ALA A 53 16.30 -1.78 9.18
CA ALA A 53 16.85 -2.19 7.89
C ALA A 53 15.79 -2.12 6.77
N ALA A 54 14.56 -2.52 7.07
CA ALA A 54 13.43 -2.38 6.14
C ALA A 54 13.14 -0.91 5.80
N HIS A 55 13.33 0.02 6.74
CA HIS A 55 13.06 1.45 6.55
C HIS A 55 14.22 2.26 5.97
N ALA A 56 15.47 1.88 6.20
CA ALA A 56 16.62 2.67 5.76
C ALA A 56 16.59 2.94 4.24
N THR A 57 16.79 4.18 3.82
CA THR A 57 16.97 4.51 2.39
C THR A 57 18.30 3.94 1.88
N ALA A 58 18.52 3.90 0.56
CA ALA A 58 19.76 3.36 -0.01
C ALA A 58 21.04 4.10 0.43
N SER A 59 20.91 5.37 0.84
CA SER A 59 22.02 6.20 1.32
C SER A 59 22.38 5.96 2.78
N TYR A 60 21.64 5.11 3.49
CA TYR A 60 21.80 4.84 4.91
C TYR A 60 21.84 3.33 5.17
N ARG A 61 22.38 2.95 6.33
CA ARG A 61 22.41 1.57 6.83
C ARG A 61 21.89 1.54 8.26
N ALA A 62 21.16 0.47 8.58
CA ALA A 62 20.87 0.12 9.96
C ALA A 62 21.96 -0.83 10.48
N ALA A 63 22.35 -0.66 11.73
CA ALA A 63 23.26 -1.55 12.45
C ALA A 63 22.82 -1.71 13.89
N VAL A 64 23.23 -2.81 14.49
CA VAL A 64 23.14 -3.09 15.92
C VAL A 64 24.54 -3.08 16.52
N ASP A 65 24.66 -2.81 17.81
CA ASP A 65 25.93 -2.82 18.56
C ASP A 65 27.05 -2.01 17.87
N LEU A 66 26.68 -0.88 17.25
CA LEU A 66 27.62 -0.04 16.50
C LEU A 66 28.41 0.86 17.45
N LEU A 67 29.66 0.49 17.74
CA LEU A 67 30.56 1.31 18.58
C LEU A 67 30.75 2.73 18.02
N THR A 68 30.38 3.72 18.84
CA THR A 68 30.51 5.15 18.60
C THR A 68 31.48 5.78 19.61
N ARG A 69 32.57 6.33 19.08
CA ARG A 69 33.45 7.22 19.82
C ARG A 69 32.76 8.58 20.02
N THR A 70 32.11 8.74 21.17
CA THR A 70 31.31 9.92 21.50
C THR A 70 32.14 11.06 22.09
N ASP A 71 33.25 10.78 22.75
CA ASP A 71 34.27 11.76 23.12
C ASP A 71 35.58 11.02 23.50
N LYS A 72 36.54 11.73 24.10
CA LYS A 72 37.83 11.14 24.52
C LYS A 72 37.71 10.07 25.60
N LYS A 73 36.63 10.09 26.38
CA LYS A 73 36.38 9.21 27.53
C LYS A 73 35.27 8.20 27.27
N ASN A 74 34.63 8.23 26.12
CA ASN A 74 33.47 7.40 25.83
C ASN A 74 33.57 6.74 24.44
N ASP A 75 33.33 5.43 24.39
CA ASP A 75 33.27 4.60 23.19
C ASP A 75 32.34 3.42 23.49
N PHE A 76 31.10 3.52 23.04
CA PHE A 76 30.03 2.58 23.40
C PHE A 76 29.05 2.44 22.24
N ALA A 77 28.23 1.41 22.30
CA ALA A 77 27.22 1.16 21.27
C ALA A 77 25.82 1.50 21.79
N PRO A 78 25.00 2.22 21.00
CA PRO A 78 23.55 2.11 21.09
C PRO A 78 23.10 0.73 20.60
N ASP A 79 21.97 0.24 21.12
CA ASP A 79 21.41 -1.06 20.71
C ASP A 79 21.12 -1.12 19.21
N ALA A 80 20.65 -0.01 18.64
CA ALA A 80 20.55 0.14 17.19
C ALA A 80 20.83 1.56 16.70
N SER A 81 21.33 1.66 15.48
CA SER A 81 21.68 2.93 14.83
C SER A 81 21.32 2.92 13.36
N VAL A 82 20.92 4.09 12.82
CA VAL A 82 20.81 4.34 11.38
C VAL A 82 21.83 5.42 11.01
N PHE A 83 22.77 5.09 10.12
CA PHE A 83 23.91 5.95 9.79
C PHE A 83 24.17 6.01 8.28
N PRO A 84 24.84 7.05 7.76
CA PRO A 84 25.13 7.17 6.34
C PRO A 84 25.95 5.97 5.83
N ALA A 85 25.60 5.47 4.64
CA ALA A 85 26.33 4.41 3.96
C ALA A 85 27.65 4.90 3.35
N GLU A 86 27.74 6.20 3.07
CA GLU A 86 28.95 6.85 2.59
C GLU A 86 30.03 6.91 3.69
N ARG A 87 31.29 6.97 3.27
CA ARG A 87 32.44 7.13 4.16
C ARG A 87 32.92 8.57 4.12
N ASP A 88 33.52 9.00 5.22
CA ASP A 88 34.21 10.29 5.26
C ASP A 88 35.28 10.32 4.15
N PRO A 89 35.26 11.31 3.25
CA PRO A 89 36.16 11.34 2.10
C PRO A 89 37.61 11.63 2.47
N VAL A 90 37.87 12.15 3.68
CA VAL A 90 39.19 12.49 4.18
C VAL A 90 39.79 11.34 4.96
N THR A 91 39.02 10.76 5.90
CA THR A 91 39.53 9.71 6.79
C THR A 91 39.24 8.29 6.29
N GLY A 92 38.28 8.13 5.37
CA GLY A 92 37.74 6.82 4.98
C GLY A 92 36.88 6.16 6.07
N GLY A 93 36.72 6.82 7.22
CA GLY A 93 35.96 6.33 8.35
C GLY A 93 34.45 6.42 8.13
N ARG A 94 33.68 5.86 9.05
CA ARG A 94 32.21 6.02 9.02
C ARG A 94 31.80 7.44 9.44
N LEU A 95 30.65 7.88 8.94
CA LEU A 95 29.98 9.07 9.45
C LEU A 95 29.17 8.74 10.70
N LEU A 96 28.88 9.77 11.50
CA LEU A 96 28.08 9.68 12.72
C LEU A 96 26.66 9.20 12.39
N GLU A 97 26.10 8.35 13.26
CA GLU A 97 24.69 7.95 13.13
C GLU A 97 23.74 9.15 13.18
N ARG A 98 22.65 8.99 12.43
CA ARG A 98 21.57 9.96 12.34
C ARG A 98 20.49 9.70 13.38
N LEU A 99 20.14 8.42 13.55
CA LEU A 99 19.24 7.92 14.57
C LEU A 99 19.99 6.93 15.45
N ALA A 100 19.79 7.01 16.77
CA ALA A 100 20.26 6.02 17.74
C ALA A 100 19.11 5.58 18.63
N PHE A 101 19.07 4.30 18.99
CA PHE A 101 18.01 3.68 19.80
C PHE A 101 18.64 2.90 20.94
N GLU A 102 18.04 3.02 22.12
CA GLU A 102 18.32 2.21 23.31
C GLU A 102 17.01 1.53 23.75
N ILE A 103 17.09 0.28 24.17
CA ILE A 103 15.97 -0.52 24.65
C ILE A 103 16.07 -0.62 26.18
N CYS A 104 15.10 -0.01 26.86
CA CYS A 104 14.96 -0.08 28.30
C CYS A 104 14.14 -1.32 28.65
N ASP A 105 14.83 -2.40 28.99
CA ASP A 105 14.25 -3.59 29.62
C ASP A 105 14.87 -3.82 31.00
N THR A 106 16.13 -4.30 31.02
CA THR A 106 16.87 -4.64 32.23
C THR A 106 17.86 -3.57 32.69
N GLN A 107 18.20 -2.62 31.81
CA GLN A 107 19.12 -1.53 32.12
C GLN A 107 18.43 -0.40 32.90
N SER A 108 19.16 0.20 33.85
CA SER A 108 18.66 1.40 34.54
C SER A 108 18.44 2.55 33.57
N ARG A 109 17.26 3.15 33.59
CA ARG A 109 16.91 4.38 32.85
C ARG A 109 17.92 5.52 33.05
N ALA A 110 18.66 5.53 34.15
CA ALA A 110 19.76 6.47 34.38
C ALA A 110 20.96 6.23 33.43
N ARG A 111 21.34 4.97 33.15
CA ARG A 111 22.43 4.63 32.22
C ARG A 111 22.05 5.03 30.79
N ILE A 112 20.82 4.69 30.37
CA ILE A 112 20.28 5.06 29.05
C ILE A 112 20.24 6.59 28.89
N THR A 113 19.79 7.31 29.93
CA THR A 113 19.80 8.78 29.97
C THR A 113 21.22 9.34 29.79
N ALA A 114 22.22 8.77 30.47
CA ALA A 114 23.61 9.21 30.35
C ALA A 114 24.19 8.94 28.94
N LYS A 115 23.93 7.76 28.37
CA LYS A 115 24.32 7.43 26.98
C LYS A 115 23.65 8.38 25.98
N ALA A 116 22.36 8.64 26.12
CA ALA A 116 21.62 9.54 25.24
C ALA A 116 22.16 10.98 25.27
N ALA A 117 22.47 11.50 26.45
CA ALA A 117 23.09 12.81 26.60
C ALA A 117 24.45 12.89 25.89
N LYS A 118 25.27 11.83 25.97
CA LYS A 118 26.59 11.74 25.30
C LYS A 118 26.47 11.66 23.77
N LEU A 119 25.55 10.85 23.26
CA LEU A 119 25.25 10.77 21.82
C LEU A 119 24.74 12.11 21.28
N ALA A 120 23.81 12.74 22.00
CA ALA A 120 23.31 14.06 21.64
C ALA A 120 24.44 15.11 21.66
N ALA A 121 25.29 15.12 22.68
CA ALA A 121 26.45 16.01 22.76
C ALA A 121 27.47 15.77 21.61
N ARG A 122 27.66 14.51 21.19
CA ARG A 122 28.52 14.16 20.04
C ARG A 122 27.99 14.71 18.71
N GLY A 123 26.68 14.92 18.62
CA GLY A 123 26.01 15.46 17.44
C GLY A 123 25.02 14.50 16.78
N VAL A 124 24.70 13.36 17.40
CA VAL A 124 23.67 12.45 16.89
C VAL A 124 22.33 13.21 16.86
N PRO A 125 21.71 13.43 15.70
CA PRO A 125 20.54 14.29 15.57
C PRO A 125 19.37 13.85 16.45
N ARG A 126 19.07 12.55 16.47
CA ARG A 126 17.91 12.00 17.18
C ARG A 126 18.29 10.74 17.95
N VAL A 127 17.93 10.70 19.23
CA VAL A 127 18.18 9.56 20.12
C VAL A 127 16.86 9.15 20.75
N PHE A 128 16.58 7.86 20.74
CA PHE A 128 15.31 7.29 21.22
C PHE A 128 15.56 6.26 22.31
N CYS A 129 14.60 6.15 23.22
CA CYS A 129 14.51 5.09 24.20
C CYS A 129 13.19 4.34 23.98
N ILE A 130 13.25 3.03 23.82
CA ILE A 130 12.10 2.13 23.71
C ILE A 130 11.98 1.41 25.05
N ASP A 131 11.00 1.80 25.86
CA ASP A 131 10.73 1.18 27.16
C ASP A 131 9.65 0.11 26.97
N VAL A 132 10.08 -1.14 26.89
CA VAL A 132 9.17 -2.27 26.63
C VAL A 132 8.33 -2.63 27.86
N ASN A 133 8.84 -2.31 29.05
CA ASN A 133 8.16 -2.60 30.32
C ASN A 133 7.04 -1.61 30.59
N GLU A 134 7.28 -0.32 30.32
CA GLU A 134 6.27 0.73 30.45
C GLU A 134 5.43 0.92 29.17
N PHE A 135 5.77 0.23 28.09
CA PHE A 135 5.14 0.36 26.77
C PHE A 135 5.20 1.81 26.23
N GLU A 136 6.36 2.43 26.33
CA GLU A 136 6.62 3.82 25.94
C GLU A 136 7.74 3.94 24.91
N VAL A 137 7.63 4.94 24.03
CA VAL A 137 8.76 5.40 23.21
C VAL A 137 9.04 6.85 23.50
N LEU A 138 10.30 7.15 23.78
CA LEU A 138 10.76 8.47 24.19
C LEU A 138 11.80 8.98 23.19
N GLU A 139 11.81 10.28 22.93
CA GLU A 139 12.86 10.95 22.17
C GLU A 139 13.62 11.93 23.08
N TRP A 140 14.94 11.97 22.94
CA TRP A 140 15.78 12.92 23.65
C TRP A 140 15.52 14.35 23.15
N SER A 141 15.06 15.22 24.04
CA SER A 141 14.91 16.64 23.78
C SER A 141 16.18 17.38 24.19
N ARG A 142 16.81 18.04 23.22
CA ARG A 142 17.98 18.91 23.47
C ARG A 142 17.60 20.18 24.22
N GLU A 143 16.37 20.65 24.08
CA GLU A 143 15.88 21.88 24.73
C GLU A 143 15.70 21.68 26.24
N SER A 144 15.10 20.56 26.64
CA SER A 144 14.87 20.23 28.04
C SER A 144 15.97 19.35 28.65
N ASN A 145 16.94 18.91 27.84
CA ASN A 145 17.99 17.96 28.23
C ASN A 145 17.39 16.72 28.94
N GLY A 146 16.36 16.14 28.32
CA GLY A 146 15.59 15.05 28.92
C GLY A 146 14.66 14.38 27.91
N TRP A 147 13.92 13.38 28.39
CA TRP A 147 13.04 12.57 27.54
C TRP A 147 11.70 13.24 27.26
N ARG A 148 11.26 13.14 26.00
CA ARG A 148 9.92 13.53 25.55
C ARG A 148 9.16 12.29 25.09
N LEU A 149 8.00 12.04 25.71
CA LEU A 149 7.12 10.94 25.29
C LEU A 149 6.56 11.18 23.89
N LEU A 150 6.62 10.14 23.07
CA LEU A 150 6.03 10.13 21.73
C LEU A 150 4.65 9.47 21.78
N SER A 151 3.72 10.03 21.00
CA SER A 151 2.40 9.43 20.82
C SER A 151 2.50 8.14 20.00
N LEU A 152 1.79 7.09 20.43
CA LEU A 152 1.72 5.82 19.69
C LEU A 152 1.07 5.96 18.30
N ASP A 153 0.21 6.96 18.11
CA ASP A 153 -0.39 7.31 16.81
C ASP A 153 0.57 8.14 15.94
N GLY A 154 1.74 8.51 16.47
CA GLY A 154 2.76 9.28 15.78
C GLY A 154 3.70 8.43 14.93
N ALA A 155 4.65 9.12 14.29
CA ALA A 155 5.72 8.49 13.52
C ALA A 155 7.05 9.24 13.66
N ILE A 156 8.16 8.53 13.45
CA ILE A 156 9.50 9.08 13.29
C ILE A 156 9.67 9.43 11.81
N GLU A 157 9.72 10.73 11.52
CA GLU A 157 10.03 11.24 10.18
C GLU A 157 11.51 11.64 10.08
N ASP A 158 12.25 11.06 9.14
CA ASP A 158 13.63 11.46 8.86
C ASP A 158 14.02 11.08 7.43
N GLU A 159 14.94 11.82 6.81
CA GLU A 159 15.45 11.55 5.45
C GLU A 159 16.18 10.20 5.32
N CYS A 160 16.64 9.61 6.42
CA CYS A 160 17.22 8.27 6.40
C CYS A 160 16.18 7.15 6.27
N LEU A 161 14.89 7.47 6.34
CA LEU A 161 13.79 6.50 6.27
C LEU A 161 13.02 6.67 4.95
N VAL A 162 12.72 5.57 4.25
CA VAL A 162 11.94 5.60 2.99
C VAL A 162 10.50 6.05 3.18
N ARG A 163 10.00 5.97 4.41
CA ARG A 163 8.69 6.43 4.87
C ARG A 163 8.77 6.76 6.37
N PRO A 164 7.84 7.56 6.92
CA PRO A 164 7.72 7.72 8.36
C PRO A 164 7.59 6.36 9.07
N LEU A 165 8.36 6.14 10.13
CA LEU A 165 8.32 4.91 10.93
C LEU A 165 7.30 5.07 12.06
N ALA A 166 6.19 4.32 12.00
CA ALA A 166 5.16 4.36 13.03
C ALA A 166 5.71 4.05 14.44
N ILE A 167 5.32 4.83 15.45
CA ILE A 167 5.80 4.63 16.82
C ILE A 167 5.31 3.31 17.39
N ALA A 168 4.04 2.94 17.16
CA ALA A 168 3.47 1.67 17.60
C ALA A 168 4.27 0.44 17.10
N ALA A 169 4.87 0.52 15.91
CA ALA A 169 5.67 -0.57 15.34
C ALA A 169 6.98 -0.88 16.12
N LEU A 170 7.41 0.02 17.01
CA LEU A 170 8.55 -0.22 17.90
C LEU A 170 8.19 -1.09 19.11
N LEU A 171 6.90 -1.23 19.44
CA LEU A 171 6.41 -1.93 20.64
C LEU A 171 5.50 -3.12 20.31
N ASP A 172 4.71 -3.04 19.23
CA ASP A 172 3.74 -4.06 18.85
C ASP A 172 4.20 -4.87 17.64
N ALA A 173 4.16 -6.21 17.77
CA ALA A 173 4.63 -7.13 16.74
C ALA A 173 3.79 -7.11 15.46
N ILE A 174 2.47 -6.91 15.55
CA ILE A 174 1.59 -6.87 14.38
C ILE A 174 1.83 -5.58 13.60
N GLU A 175 1.90 -4.45 14.30
CA GLU A 175 2.22 -3.17 13.66
C GLU A 175 3.63 -3.17 13.07
N ARG A 176 4.59 -3.83 13.71
CA ARG A 176 5.94 -4.01 13.16
C ARG A 176 5.93 -4.74 11.83
N ASP A 177 5.28 -5.89 11.73
CA ASP A 177 5.20 -6.67 10.48
C ASP A 177 4.50 -5.87 9.37
N ASN A 178 3.41 -5.18 9.72
CA ASN A 178 2.70 -4.30 8.81
C ASN A 178 3.61 -3.16 8.31
N GLU A 179 4.38 -2.56 9.21
CA GLU A 179 5.26 -1.42 8.89
C GLU A 179 6.45 -1.86 8.02
N VAL A 180 7.02 -3.04 8.26
CA VAL A 180 8.00 -3.68 7.35
C VAL A 180 7.40 -3.89 5.97
N ALA A 181 6.20 -4.45 5.87
CA ALA A 181 5.53 -4.66 4.58
C ALA A 181 5.30 -3.34 3.83
N ARG A 182 4.85 -2.29 4.53
CA ARG A 182 4.66 -0.94 3.97
C ARG A 182 5.99 -0.33 3.48
N ALA A 183 7.08 -0.50 4.22
CA ALA A 183 8.40 -0.03 3.82
C ALA A 183 8.91 -0.77 2.56
N LEU A 184 8.74 -2.09 2.50
CA LEU A 184 9.11 -2.89 1.32
C LEU A 184 8.27 -2.56 0.08
N LEU A 185 6.99 -2.24 0.26
CA LEU A 185 6.14 -1.74 -0.83
C LEU A 185 6.62 -0.37 -1.31
N THR A 186 6.99 0.53 -0.40
CA THR A 186 7.52 1.87 -0.73
C THR A 186 8.86 1.76 -1.48
N LYS A 187 9.68 0.76 -1.13
CA LYS A 187 10.93 0.41 -1.83
C LYS A 187 10.72 -0.32 -3.16
N GLU A 188 9.47 -0.54 -3.57
CA GLU A 188 9.12 -1.29 -4.78
C GLU A 188 9.79 -2.68 -4.83
N ASN A 189 9.78 -3.41 -3.70
CA ASN A 189 10.42 -4.72 -3.61
C ASN A 189 10.03 -5.62 -4.82
N PRO A 190 10.99 -6.15 -5.59
CA PRO A 190 10.71 -6.81 -6.86
C PRO A 190 9.73 -7.99 -6.77
N ILE A 191 9.80 -8.76 -5.68
CA ILE A 191 8.91 -9.91 -5.47
C ILE A 191 7.48 -9.44 -5.20
N LEU A 192 7.31 -8.41 -4.35
CA LEU A 192 6.01 -7.81 -4.08
C LEU A 192 5.43 -7.18 -5.36
N MET A 193 6.23 -6.45 -6.13
CA MET A 193 5.79 -5.82 -7.38
C MET A 193 5.40 -6.85 -8.43
N GLN A 194 6.16 -7.95 -8.55
CA GLN A 194 5.81 -9.06 -9.43
C GLN A 194 4.46 -9.67 -9.04
N ARG A 195 4.22 -9.89 -7.75
CA ARG A 195 2.95 -10.45 -7.27
C ARG A 195 1.79 -9.51 -7.58
N LEU A 196 1.90 -8.21 -7.26
CA LEU A 196 0.87 -7.21 -7.54
C LEU A 196 0.57 -7.12 -9.05
N ALA A 197 1.59 -7.17 -9.90
CA ALA A 197 1.42 -7.17 -11.34
C ALA A 197 0.71 -8.44 -11.85
N SER A 198 1.03 -9.60 -11.28
CA SER A 198 0.37 -10.87 -11.60
C SER A 198 -1.12 -10.85 -11.25
N GLU A 199 -1.45 -10.42 -10.03
CA GLU A 199 -2.84 -10.31 -9.57
C GLU A 199 -3.64 -9.31 -10.43
N ARG A 200 -3.05 -8.16 -10.76
CA ARG A 200 -3.67 -7.18 -11.66
C ARG A 200 -3.97 -7.77 -13.04
N ARG A 201 -3.05 -8.56 -13.61
CA ARG A 201 -3.27 -9.25 -14.90
C ARG A 201 -4.34 -10.32 -14.80
N ALA A 202 -4.39 -11.07 -13.70
CA ALA A 202 -5.44 -12.07 -13.47
C ALA A 202 -6.82 -11.40 -13.40
N GLY A 203 -6.97 -10.40 -12.53
CA GLY A 203 -8.22 -9.64 -12.40
C GLY A 203 -8.67 -8.97 -13.69
N HIS A 204 -7.74 -8.41 -14.48
CA HIS A 204 -8.08 -7.84 -15.79
C HIS A 204 -8.61 -8.89 -16.77
N ARG A 205 -7.99 -10.07 -16.84
CA ARG A 205 -8.44 -11.17 -17.70
C ARG A 205 -9.82 -11.68 -17.29
N ASP A 206 -10.07 -11.80 -15.99
CA ASP A 206 -11.36 -12.25 -15.47
C ASP A 206 -12.45 -11.20 -15.74
N GLY A 207 -12.15 -9.91 -15.56
CA GLY A 207 -13.05 -8.82 -15.92
C GLY A 207 -13.43 -8.82 -17.40
N ILE A 208 -12.47 -8.99 -18.32
CA ILE A 208 -12.75 -9.12 -19.76
C ILE A 208 -13.63 -10.33 -20.05
N ARG A 209 -13.32 -11.48 -19.44
CA ARG A 209 -14.07 -12.72 -19.65
C ARG A 209 -15.52 -12.57 -19.20
N GLN A 210 -15.73 -12.06 -17.99
CA GLN A 210 -17.06 -11.82 -17.43
C GLN A 210 -17.84 -10.81 -18.28
N GLY A 211 -17.22 -9.69 -18.64
CA GLY A 211 -17.84 -8.67 -19.50
C GLY A 211 -18.25 -9.22 -20.86
N ARG A 212 -17.41 -10.07 -21.48
CA ARG A 212 -17.76 -10.71 -22.77
C ARG A 212 -18.90 -11.72 -22.62
N GLN A 213 -18.90 -12.52 -21.56
CA GLN A 213 -19.97 -13.49 -21.32
C GLN A 213 -21.31 -12.80 -21.06
N GLU A 214 -21.31 -11.78 -20.20
CA GLU A 214 -22.51 -11.02 -19.88
C GLU A 214 -23.03 -10.24 -21.10
N GLY A 215 -22.14 -9.56 -21.82
CA GLY A 215 -22.49 -8.85 -23.06
C GLY A 215 -23.06 -9.78 -24.11
N LYS A 216 -22.48 -10.97 -24.31
CA LYS A 216 -23.01 -11.98 -25.22
C LYS A 216 -24.40 -12.45 -24.79
N ARG A 217 -24.61 -12.74 -23.50
CA ARG A 217 -25.91 -13.18 -22.97
C ARG A 217 -26.98 -12.13 -23.19
N LYS A 218 -26.72 -10.87 -22.78
CA LYS A 218 -27.65 -9.75 -22.97
C LYS A 218 -27.96 -9.52 -24.44
N GLY A 219 -26.95 -9.55 -25.31
CA GLY A 219 -27.14 -9.39 -26.75
C GLY A 219 -28.00 -10.49 -27.37
N ILE A 220 -27.81 -11.76 -26.97
CA ILE A 220 -28.65 -12.88 -27.43
C ILE A 220 -30.08 -12.71 -26.93
N GLU A 221 -30.27 -12.39 -25.65
CA GLU A 221 -31.60 -12.24 -25.05
C GLU A 221 -32.38 -11.10 -25.71
N GLU A 222 -31.77 -9.91 -25.83
CA GLU A 222 -32.40 -8.76 -26.47
C GLU A 222 -32.66 -8.98 -27.95
N GLY A 223 -31.71 -9.56 -28.67
CA GLY A 223 -31.86 -9.88 -30.09
C GLY A 223 -32.95 -10.91 -30.34
N THR A 224 -33.01 -11.96 -29.52
CA THR A 224 -34.05 -13.00 -29.59
C THR A 224 -35.42 -12.41 -29.29
N ARG A 225 -35.56 -11.61 -28.23
CA ARG A 225 -36.82 -10.94 -27.87
C ARG A 225 -37.32 -10.05 -29.01
N LYS A 226 -36.48 -9.14 -29.51
CA LYS A 226 -36.84 -8.26 -30.63
C LYS A 226 -37.20 -9.05 -31.89
N GLY A 227 -36.43 -10.09 -32.20
CA GLY A 227 -36.69 -10.96 -33.36
C GLY A 227 -38.04 -11.69 -33.26
N ILE A 228 -38.38 -12.23 -32.09
CA ILE A 228 -39.68 -12.89 -31.85
C ILE A 228 -40.83 -11.88 -31.93
N GLU A 229 -40.71 -10.71 -31.30
CA GLU A 229 -41.73 -9.67 -31.32
C GLU A 229 -42.00 -9.18 -32.75
N GLU A 230 -40.95 -8.84 -33.50
CA GLU A 230 -41.07 -8.38 -34.89
C GLU A 230 -41.59 -9.47 -35.83
N GLY A 231 -41.09 -10.71 -35.68
CA GLY A 231 -41.51 -11.85 -36.48
C GLY A 231 -42.97 -12.23 -36.24
N THR A 232 -43.40 -12.24 -34.98
CA THR A 232 -44.79 -12.53 -34.60
C THR A 232 -45.74 -11.47 -35.16
N ARG A 233 -45.41 -10.18 -34.99
CA ARG A 233 -46.21 -9.08 -35.55
C ARG A 233 -46.37 -9.21 -37.06
N LYS A 234 -45.26 -9.37 -37.80
CA LYS A 234 -45.30 -9.53 -39.26
C LYS A 234 -46.10 -10.76 -39.69
N GLY A 235 -45.97 -11.87 -38.97
CA GLY A 235 -46.73 -13.09 -39.24
C GLY A 235 -48.23 -12.93 -39.04
N ILE A 236 -48.65 -12.24 -37.97
CA ILE A 236 -50.07 -11.92 -37.72
C ILE A 236 -50.62 -11.01 -38.80
N GLU A 237 -49.91 -9.93 -39.12
CA GLU A 237 -50.31 -9.00 -40.18
C GLU A 237 -50.49 -9.73 -41.52
N GLU A 238 -49.53 -10.56 -41.94
CA GLU A 238 -49.63 -11.27 -43.21
C GLU A 238 -50.77 -12.30 -43.21
N GLY A 239 -51.00 -13.00 -42.10
CA GLY A 239 -52.13 -13.93 -41.97
C GLY A 239 -53.49 -13.23 -42.07
N ILE A 240 -53.63 -12.00 -41.53
CA ILE A 240 -54.86 -11.23 -41.69
C ILE A 240 -54.99 -10.70 -43.12
N ARG A 241 -53.91 -10.24 -43.76
CA ARG A 241 -53.92 -9.84 -45.18
C ARG A 241 -54.41 -10.99 -46.06
N GLU A 242 -53.86 -12.18 -45.87
CA GLU A 242 -54.30 -13.38 -46.60
C GLU A 242 -55.79 -13.70 -46.34
N SER A 243 -56.25 -13.56 -45.09
CA SER A 243 -57.66 -13.75 -44.77
C SER A 243 -58.58 -12.72 -45.46
N VAL A 244 -58.14 -11.45 -45.57
CA VAL A 244 -58.87 -10.43 -46.34
C VAL A 244 -58.94 -10.79 -47.82
N ARG A 245 -57.83 -11.25 -48.42
CA ARG A 245 -57.80 -11.70 -49.82
C ARG A 245 -58.80 -12.82 -50.08
N VAL A 246 -58.77 -13.86 -49.24
CA VAL A 246 -59.69 -15.00 -49.33
C VAL A 246 -61.14 -14.54 -49.20
N GLN A 247 -61.45 -13.71 -48.21
CA GLN A 247 -62.82 -13.23 -48.01
C GLN A 247 -63.33 -12.36 -49.17
N CYS A 248 -62.49 -11.49 -49.73
CA CYS A 248 -62.84 -10.71 -50.91
C CYS A 248 -63.13 -11.63 -52.11
N GLN A 249 -62.32 -12.66 -52.32
CA GLN A 249 -62.55 -13.65 -53.37
C GLN A 249 -63.87 -14.40 -53.19
N GLU A 250 -64.16 -14.87 -51.98
CA GLU A 250 -65.42 -15.57 -51.66
C GLU A 250 -66.67 -14.70 -51.85
N LEU A 251 -66.55 -13.40 -51.56
CA LEU A 251 -67.64 -12.43 -51.68
C LEU A 251 -67.75 -11.81 -53.09
N GLY A 252 -66.82 -12.11 -54.00
CA GLY A 252 -66.76 -11.49 -55.33
C GLY A 252 -66.39 -10.00 -55.31
N ILE A 253 -65.67 -9.55 -54.28
CA ILE A 253 -65.16 -8.17 -54.15
C ILE A 253 -63.85 -8.06 -54.93
N GLU A 254 -63.80 -7.16 -55.91
CA GLU A 254 -62.59 -6.91 -56.70
C GLU A 254 -61.46 -6.30 -55.85
N LEU A 255 -60.29 -6.93 -55.86
CA LEU A 255 -59.06 -6.46 -55.24
C LEU A 255 -58.17 -5.81 -56.30
N SER A 256 -58.29 -4.48 -56.43
CA SER A 256 -57.45 -3.71 -57.35
C SER A 256 -56.01 -3.59 -56.84
N PRO A 257 -55.02 -3.30 -57.70
CA PRO A 257 -53.63 -3.07 -57.29
C PRO A 257 -53.48 -2.02 -56.18
N GLU A 258 -54.31 -0.98 -56.18
CA GLU A 258 -54.31 0.09 -55.17
C GLU A 258 -54.80 -0.43 -53.81
N ARG A 259 -55.84 -1.27 -53.79
CA ARG A 259 -56.32 -1.92 -52.56
C ARG A 259 -55.27 -2.87 -51.99
N GLU A 260 -54.54 -3.55 -52.87
CA GLU A 260 -53.51 -4.50 -52.48
C GLU A 260 -52.24 -3.82 -51.95
N ALA A 261 -51.86 -2.69 -52.56
CA ALA A 261 -50.86 -1.80 -51.99
C ALA A 261 -51.30 -1.26 -50.62
N SER A 262 -52.58 -0.91 -50.46
CA SER A 262 -53.13 -0.45 -49.19
C SER A 262 -53.04 -1.52 -48.09
N LEU A 263 -53.29 -2.81 -48.39
CA LEU A 263 -53.15 -3.89 -47.41
C LEU A 263 -51.72 -4.01 -46.88
N THR A 264 -50.73 -3.85 -47.76
CA THR A 264 -49.30 -3.99 -47.43
C THR A 264 -48.84 -2.95 -46.40
N GLY A 265 -49.45 -1.75 -46.42
CA GLY A 265 -49.13 -0.66 -45.47
C GLY A 265 -49.94 -0.68 -44.17
N MET A 266 -50.94 -1.56 -44.03
CA MET A 266 -51.78 -1.62 -42.83
C MET A 266 -51.12 -2.43 -41.72
N ASP A 267 -51.25 -1.92 -40.49
CA ASP A 267 -50.91 -2.63 -39.27
C ASP A 267 -52.01 -3.63 -38.87
N GLU A 268 -51.73 -4.46 -37.86
CA GLU A 268 -52.68 -5.47 -37.37
C GLU A 268 -54.06 -4.87 -37.05
N HIS A 269 -54.10 -3.69 -36.43
CA HIS A 269 -55.35 -3.07 -36.00
C HIS A 269 -56.20 -2.65 -37.21
N ALA A 270 -55.59 -1.97 -38.17
CA ALA A 270 -56.23 -1.55 -39.42
C ALA A 270 -56.71 -2.76 -40.23
N LEU A 271 -55.91 -3.82 -40.31
CA LEU A 271 -56.28 -5.07 -41.00
C LEU A 271 -57.49 -5.75 -40.34
N ARG A 272 -57.52 -5.83 -39.00
CA ARG A 272 -58.67 -6.37 -38.25
C ARG A 272 -59.94 -5.51 -38.41
N ALA A 273 -59.78 -4.19 -38.46
CA ALA A 273 -60.90 -3.30 -38.71
C ALA A 273 -61.48 -3.50 -40.13
N LEU A 274 -60.60 -3.62 -41.12
CA LEU A 274 -60.96 -3.84 -42.52
C LEU A 274 -61.69 -5.16 -42.72
N ILE A 275 -61.14 -6.29 -42.24
CA ILE A 275 -61.79 -7.59 -42.38
C ILE A 275 -63.17 -7.61 -41.70
N GLY A 276 -63.31 -6.96 -40.55
CA GLY A 276 -64.60 -6.80 -39.87
C GLY A 276 -65.59 -5.93 -40.65
N ALA A 277 -65.12 -4.88 -41.32
CA ALA A 277 -65.96 -4.02 -42.16
C ALA A 277 -66.46 -4.75 -43.41
N ILE A 278 -65.58 -5.50 -44.09
CA ILE A 278 -65.92 -6.34 -45.23
C ILE A 278 -66.96 -7.39 -44.82
N ALA A 279 -66.77 -8.07 -43.68
CA ALA A 279 -67.73 -9.06 -43.17
C ALA A 279 -69.14 -8.47 -42.93
N ARG A 280 -69.23 -7.23 -42.44
CA ARG A 280 -70.51 -6.56 -42.14
C ARG A 280 -71.20 -6.01 -43.39
N THR A 281 -70.44 -5.35 -44.26
CA THR A 281 -70.99 -4.58 -45.38
C THR A 281 -71.01 -5.37 -46.70
N ARG A 282 -70.27 -6.49 -46.76
CA ARG A 282 -70.01 -7.30 -47.96
C ARG A 282 -69.47 -6.47 -49.14
N ALA A 283 -68.76 -5.39 -48.83
CA ALA A 283 -68.13 -4.51 -49.80
C ALA A 283 -66.80 -4.01 -49.26
N TRP A 284 -65.93 -3.53 -50.15
CA TRP A 284 -64.73 -2.81 -49.74
C TRP A 284 -65.12 -1.44 -49.16
N PRO A 285 -64.65 -1.05 -47.95
CA PRO A 285 -64.94 0.26 -47.38
C PRO A 285 -64.43 1.39 -48.29
N THR A 286 -65.22 2.44 -48.44
CA THR A 286 -64.84 3.64 -49.21
C THR A 286 -64.11 4.65 -48.34
#